data_AF-A0A0G1X4J0-F1
#
_entry.id   AF-A0A0G1X4J0-F1
#
_cell.length_a   1.000
_cell.length_b   1.000
_cell.length_c   1.000
_cell.angle_alpha   90.00
_cell.angle_beta   90.00
_cell.angle_gamma   90.00
#
_symmetry.space_group_name_H-M   'P 1'
#
loop_
_entity.id
_entity.type
_entity.pdbx_description
1 polymer ?
#
loop_
_entity_poly.entity_id
_entity_poly.type
_entity_poly.pdbx_seq_one_letter_code
_entity_poly.pdbx_strand_id
1 'polypeptide(L)'
;MDVKRKPNESVGGMMRRFSKLVQQSGMIPTAKERRFYKKKKSERQSKNRAIMRTELQALRKRLDRLGKYDDDTFEEEKKKVKQKLNL
;
A
#
# COMPACT_ATOMS: atom_id res chain seq x y z
N MET A 1 -16.83 0.92 16.97
CA MET A 1 -16.87 -0.19 15.97
C MET A 1 -17.28 -1.38 16.78
N ASP A 2 -18.56 -1.74 16.72
CA ASP A 2 -19.15 -2.53 17.80
C ASP A 2 -19.68 -3.83 17.23
N VAL A 3 -19.17 -4.95 17.73
CA VAL A 3 -19.59 -6.30 17.33
C VAL A 3 -20.35 -6.93 18.49
N LYS A 4 -21.66 -7.04 18.34
CA LYS A 4 -22.51 -7.78 19.26
C LYS A 4 -22.52 -9.27 18.90
N ARG A 5 -22.66 -10.11 19.92
CA ARG A 5 -22.80 -11.57 19.78
C ARG A 5 -24.11 -11.90 19.07
N LYS A 6 -24.05 -12.77 18.06
CA LYS A 6 -25.24 -13.29 17.38
C LYS A 6 -25.83 -14.48 18.17
N PRO A 7 -27.14 -14.75 18.05
CA PRO A 7 -27.73 -15.98 18.59
C PRO A 7 -27.02 -17.21 17.98
N ASN A 8 -26.71 -18.20 18.81
CA ASN A 8 -25.94 -19.41 18.47
C ASN A 8 -24.48 -19.18 18.02
N GLU A 9 -23.90 -18.00 18.26
CA GLU A 9 -22.48 -17.75 18.02
C GLU A 9 -21.64 -18.06 19.27
N SER A 10 -20.46 -18.67 19.11
CA SER A 10 -19.48 -18.79 20.19
C SER A 10 -18.75 -17.46 20.42
N VAL A 11 -18.24 -17.23 21.63
CA VAL A 11 -17.44 -16.03 21.93
C VAL A 11 -16.22 -15.93 21.00
N GLY A 12 -15.60 -17.06 20.66
CA GLY A 12 -14.49 -17.11 19.69
C GLY A 12 -14.89 -16.69 18.28
N GLY A 13 -16.09 -17.06 17.82
CA GLY A 13 -16.63 -16.63 16.53
C GLY A 13 -16.80 -15.10 16.47
N MET A 14 -17.34 -14.53 17.54
CA MET A 14 -17.50 -13.08 17.68
C MET A 14 -16.15 -12.35 17.63
N MET A 15 -15.14 -12.85 18.35
CA MET A 15 -13.79 -12.27 18.34
C MET A 15 -13.14 -12.32 16.96
N ARG A 16 -13.32 -13.41 16.19
CA ARG A 16 -12.82 -13.50 14.81
C ARG A 16 -13.48 -12.46 13.90
N ARG A 17 -14.79 -12.22 14.03
CA ARG A 17 -15.49 -11.16 13.28
C ARG A 17 -14.98 -9.78 13.65
N PHE A 18 -14.78 -9.53 14.94
CA PHE A 18 -14.19 -8.29 15.42
C PHE A 18 -12.79 -8.06 14.83
N SER A 19 -11.90 -9.05 14.92
CA SER A 19 -10.55 -8.97 14.34
C SER A 19 -10.57 -8.71 12.83
N LYS A 20 -11.45 -9.38 12.08
CA LYS A 20 -11.61 -9.14 10.64
C LYS A 20 -12.10 -7.72 10.35
N LEU A 21 -13.06 -7.22 11.11
CA LEU A 21 -13.58 -5.85 10.99
C LEU A 21 -12.48 -4.82 11.27
N VAL A 22 -11.70 -5.01 12.34
CA VAL A 22 -10.57 -4.13 12.69
C VAL A 22 -9.50 -4.14 11.61
N GLN A 23 -9.17 -5.29 11.02
CA GLN A 23 -8.23 -5.37 9.91
C GLN A 23 -8.75 -4.68 8.66
N GLN A 24 -10.00 -4.92 8.28
CA GLN A 24 -10.64 -4.29 7.12
C GLN A 24 -10.80 -2.77 7.29
N SER A 25 -11.00 -2.30 8.51
CA SER A 25 -11.10 -0.87 8.81
C SER A 25 -9.83 -0.08 8.53
N GLY A 26 -8.68 -0.75 8.37
CA GLY A 26 -7.38 -0.08 8.23
C GLY A 26 -6.90 0.62 9.50
N MET A 27 -7.61 0.48 10.63
CA MET A 27 -7.24 1.15 11.88
C MET A 27 -5.83 0.76 12.36
N ILE A 28 -5.44 -0.52 12.20
CA ILE A 28 -4.11 -0.99 12.61
C ILE A 28 -2.98 -0.32 11.81
N PRO A 29 -2.96 -0.33 10.46
CA PRO A 29 -1.91 0.37 9.73
C PRO A 29 -1.94 1.88 9.98
N THR A 30 -3.12 2.51 10.11
CA THR A 30 -3.22 3.93 10.46
C THR A 30 -2.64 4.24 11.84
N ALA A 31 -2.93 3.43 12.85
CA ALA A 31 -2.39 3.59 14.19
C ALA A 31 -0.86 3.41 14.21
N LYS A 32 -0.35 2.39 13.50
CA LYS A 32 1.08 2.18 13.32
C LYS A 32 1.75 3.36 12.62
N GLU A 33 1.09 3.93 11.61
CA GLU A 33 1.59 5.08 10.88
C GLU A 33 1.68 6.35 11.75
N ARG A 34 0.65 6.58 12.57
CA ARG A 34 0.53 7.75 13.46
C ARG A 34 1.35 7.64 14.74
N ARG A 35 1.92 6.46 15.03
CA ARG A 35 2.74 6.23 16.24
C ARG A 35 3.91 7.21 16.37
N PHE A 36 4.45 7.70 15.25
CA PHE A 36 5.57 8.63 15.22
C PHE A 36 5.24 9.84 14.36
N TYR A 37 5.75 11.02 14.77
CA TYR A 37 5.62 12.22 13.96
C TYR A 37 6.37 12.08 12.64
N LYS A 38 5.67 12.34 11.53
CA LYS A 38 6.26 12.43 10.19
C LYS A 38 6.24 13.88 9.73
N LYS A 39 7.41 14.42 9.42
CA LYS A 39 7.53 15.77 8.82
C LYS A 39 6.74 15.82 7.51
N LYS A 40 6.08 16.96 7.26
CA LYS A 40 5.41 17.21 5.98
C LYS A 40 6.45 17.18 4.85
N LYS A 41 6.10 16.56 3.73
CA LYS A 41 6.97 16.49 2.55
C LYS A 41 7.18 17.89 1.98
N SER A 42 8.39 18.19 1.52
CA SER A 42 8.64 19.40 0.74
C SER A 42 7.94 19.34 -0.61
N GLU A 43 7.75 20.49 -1.26
CA GLU A 43 7.14 20.56 -2.58
C GLU A 43 7.91 19.70 -3.61
N ARG A 44 9.25 19.79 -3.60
CA ARG A 44 10.12 18.94 -4.44
C ARG A 44 9.90 17.46 -4.19
N GLN A 45 9.83 17.02 -2.92
CA GLN A 45 9.57 15.62 -2.59
C GLN A 45 8.18 15.16 -3.05
N SER A 46 7.18 16.04 -2.99
CA SER A 46 5.83 15.75 -3.50
C SER A 46 5.81 15.58 -5.02
N LYS A 47 6.41 16.53 -5.75
CA LYS A 47 6.54 16.49 -7.22
C LYS A 47 7.30 15.25 -7.69
N ASN A 48 8.45 14.97 -7.09
CA ASN A 48 9.27 13.79 -7.35
C ASN A 48 8.48 12.48 -7.15
N ARG A 49 7.67 12.40 -6.08
CA ARG A 49 6.81 11.24 -5.84
C ARG A 49 5.72 11.09 -6.90
N ALA A 50 5.13 12.19 -7.34
CA ALA A 50 4.10 12.17 -8.39
C ALA A 50 4.68 11.68 -9.72
N ILE A 51 5.84 12.21 -10.12
CA ILE A 51 6.57 11.78 -11.33
C ILE A 51 6.91 10.28 -11.24
N MET A 52 7.49 9.82 -10.13
CA MET A 52 7.79 8.39 -9.96
C MET A 52 6.53 7.52 -10.06
N ARG A 53 5.39 7.98 -9.52
CA ARG A 53 4.13 7.22 -9.59
C ARG A 53 3.64 7.08 -11.04
N THR A 54 3.70 8.13 -11.84
CA THR A 54 3.24 8.09 -13.24
C THR A 54 4.14 7.19 -14.08
N GLU A 55 5.45 7.27 -13.88
CA GLU A 55 6.43 6.43 -14.58
C GLU A 55 6.30 4.95 -14.21
N LEU A 56 6.11 4.62 -12.93
CA LEU A 56 5.90 3.23 -12.50
C LEU A 56 4.59 2.64 -13.04
N GLN A 57 3.53 3.45 -13.14
CA GLN A 57 2.27 3.02 -13.76
C GLN A 57 2.45 2.75 -15.26
N ALA A 58 3.20 3.59 -15.96
CA ALA A 58 3.52 3.37 -17.37
C ALA A 58 4.38 2.12 -17.57
N LEU A 59 5.39 1.92 -16.72
CA LEU A 59 6.27 0.75 -16.73
C LEU A 59 5.47 -0.54 -16.52
N ARG A 60 4.60 -0.59 -15.50
CA ARG A 60 3.73 -1.75 -15.25
C ARG A 60 2.90 -2.10 -16.47
N LYS A 61 2.17 -1.13 -17.04
CA LYS A 61 1.37 -1.32 -18.25
C LYS A 61 2.20 -1.80 -19.45
N ARG A 62 3.44 -1.32 -19.59
CA ARG A 62 4.35 -1.74 -20.65
C ARG A 62 4.78 -3.19 -20.47
N LEU A 63 5.20 -3.59 -19.28
CA LEU A 63 5.64 -4.97 -18.99
C LEU A 63 4.49 -5.96 -19.13
N ASP A 64 3.29 -5.58 -18.67
CA ASP A 64 2.06 -6.37 -18.83
C ASP A 64 1.74 -6.60 -20.31
N ARG A 65 1.80 -5.53 -21.12
CA ARG A 65 1.56 -5.62 -22.56
C ARG A 65 2.59 -6.50 -23.27
N LEU A 66 3.83 -6.50 -22.80
CA LEU A 66 4.92 -7.31 -23.36
C LEU A 66 4.89 -8.77 -22.87
N GLY A 67 4.02 -9.11 -21.91
CA GLY A 67 4.02 -10.44 -21.28
C GLY A 67 5.28 -10.73 -20.46
N LYS A 68 6.04 -9.69 -20.09
CA LYS A 68 7.32 -9.79 -19.34
C LYS A 68 7.17 -9.30 -17.90
N TYR A 69 5.95 -9.24 -17.40
CA TYR A 69 5.75 -8.86 -16.02
C TYR A 69 6.14 -10.02 -15.10
N ASP A 70 7.22 -9.80 -14.37
CA ASP A 70 7.63 -10.56 -13.21
C ASP A 70 8.12 -9.57 -12.15
N ASP A 71 8.05 -9.94 -10.87
CA ASP A 71 8.40 -9.05 -9.77
C ASP A 71 9.89 -8.66 -9.80
N ASP A 72 10.78 -9.57 -10.20
CA ASP A 72 12.22 -9.27 -10.32
C ASP A 72 12.48 -8.31 -11.49
N THR A 73 11.82 -8.57 -12.63
CA THR A 73 11.93 -7.72 -13.84
C THR A 73 11.42 -6.31 -13.57
N PHE A 74 10.32 -6.18 -12.81
CA PHE A 74 9.76 -4.89 -12.45
C PHE A 74 10.68 -4.09 -11.54
N GLU A 75 11.31 -4.73 -10.54
CA GLU A 75 12.24 -4.05 -9.64
C GLU A 75 13.53 -3.62 -10.34
N GLU A 76 14.04 -4.39 -11.30
CA GLU A 76 15.17 -3.98 -12.15
C GLU A 76 14.84 -2.75 -12.99
N GLU A 77 13.72 -2.77 -13.72
CA GLU A 77 13.30 -1.65 -14.56
C GLU A 77 12.97 -0.40 -13.73
N LYS A 78 12.39 -0.58 -12.54
CA LYS A 78 12.18 0.50 -11.57
C LYS A 78 13.48 1.16 -11.11
N LYS A 79 14.55 0.39 -10.89
CA LYS A 79 15.88 0.95 -10.58
C LYS A 79 16.40 1.79 -11.75
N LYS A 80 16.23 1.33 -13.00
CA LYS A 80 16.63 2.09 -14.21
C LYS A 80 15.83 3.38 -14.36
N VAL A 81 14.52 3.35 -14.13
CA VAL A 81 13.65 4.55 -14.15
C VAL A 81 14.11 5.57 -13.09
N LYS A 82 14.42 5.10 -11.88
CA LYS A 82 14.92 5.97 -10.81
C LYS A 82 16.25 6.63 -11.18
N GLN A 83 17.20 5.85 -11.72
CA GLN A 83 18.49 6.36 -12.21
C GLN A 83 18.29 7.40 -13.33
N LYS A 84 17.43 7.11 -14.31
CA LYS A 84 17.17 8.00 -15.46
C LYS A 84 16.63 9.37 -15.03
N LEU A 85 15.78 9.40 -14.00
CA LEU A 85 15.16 10.63 -13.52
C LEU A 85 16.05 11.41 -12.54
N ASN A 86 17.25 10.91 -12.21
CA ASN A 86 18.14 11.49 -11.20
C ASN A 86 17.42 11.73 -9.85
N LEU A 87 16.58 10.77 -9.45
CA LEU A 87 15.65 10.84 -8.31
C LEU A 87 16.02 9.92 -7.15
#